data_AF-A0A656K3P4-F1
#
_entry.id   AF-A0A656K3P4-F1
#
_cell.length_a   1.000
_cell.length_b   1.000
_cell.length_c   1.000
_cell.angle_alpha   90.00
_cell.angle_beta   90.00
_cell.angle_gamma   90.00
#
_symmetry.space_group_name_H-M   'P 1'
#
loop_
_entity.id
_entity.type
_entity.pdbx_description
1 polymer ?
#
loop_
_entity_poly.entity_id
_entity_poly.type
_entity_poly.pdbx_seq_one_letter_code
_entity_poly.pdbx_strand_id
1 'polypeptide(L)'
;PAANGALLSMQQGGTDITLTGDPIISAENRKKIEAERADLLAGKKIVYSGPLADRDGKERVAAGQQLSDPDLWKMDWFVEGVKTQQ
;
A
#
# COMPACT_ATOMS: atom_id res chain seq x y z
N PRO A 1 20.69 11.01 -9.03
CA PRO A 1 19.61 10.01 -8.82
C PRO A 1 19.46 9.74 -7.31
N ALA A 2 18.23 9.64 -6.79
CA ALA A 2 18.04 9.15 -5.42
C ALA A 2 18.67 7.76 -5.32
N ALA A 3 19.48 7.53 -4.28
CA ALA A 3 20.35 6.35 -4.15
C ALA A 3 19.62 5.00 -4.21
N ASN A 4 18.29 5.00 -4.08
CA ASN A 4 17.46 3.81 -3.94
C ASN A 4 16.41 3.65 -5.06
N GLY A 5 16.53 4.38 -6.18
CA GLY A 5 15.47 4.42 -7.20
C GLY A 5 14.28 5.23 -6.71
N ALA A 6 13.84 6.23 -7.46
CA ALA A 6 12.69 7.03 -7.07
C ALA A 6 11.42 6.20 -7.30
N LEU A 7 10.90 5.55 -6.25
CA LEU A 7 9.50 5.15 -6.24
C LEU A 7 8.69 6.44 -6.21
N LEU A 8 8.35 6.96 -7.39
CA LEU A 8 7.52 8.14 -7.51
C LEU A 8 6.20 7.83 -6.81
N SER A 9 5.83 8.66 -5.84
CA SER A 9 4.51 8.58 -5.24
C SER A 9 3.44 8.91 -6.28
N MET A 10 2.18 8.59 -5.99
CA MET A 10 1.06 8.97 -6.85
C MET A 10 1.05 10.49 -7.14
N GLN A 11 1.49 11.31 -6.18
CA GLN A 11 1.63 12.77 -6.34
C GLN A 11 2.74 13.18 -7.31
N GLN A 12 3.81 12.38 -7.38
CA GLN A 12 4.99 12.66 -8.22
C GLN A 12 4.84 12.10 -9.64
N GLY A 13 3.64 11.64 -10.02
CA GLY A 13 3.38 11.02 -11.33
C GLY A 13 3.77 9.55 -11.40
N GLY A 14 3.83 8.86 -10.25
CA GLY A 14 3.99 7.41 -10.18
C GLY A 14 2.72 6.65 -10.59
N THR A 15 2.64 5.38 -10.18
CA THR A 15 1.51 4.50 -10.51
C THR A 15 0.20 5.03 -9.92
N ASP A 16 -0.83 5.14 -10.77
CA ASP A 16 -2.16 5.58 -10.37
C ASP A 16 -3.23 4.60 -10.87
N ILE A 17 -4.36 4.55 -10.16
CA ILE A 17 -5.51 3.74 -10.51
C ILE A 17 -6.52 4.54 -11.34
N THR A 18 -6.98 3.95 -12.43
CA THR A 18 -8.11 4.46 -13.22
C THR A 18 -9.25 3.45 -13.18
N LEU A 19 -10.46 3.91 -12.82
CA LEU A 19 -11.65 3.07 -12.82
C LEU A 19 -12.27 3.03 -14.23
N THR A 20 -12.56 1.83 -14.71
CA THR A 20 -13.29 1.64 -15.97
C THR A 20 -14.74 2.09 -15.80
N GLY A 21 -15.44 2.46 -16.89
CA GLY A 21 -16.87 2.84 -16.83
C GLY A 21 -17.85 1.67 -16.64
N ASP A 22 -17.34 0.45 -16.42
CA ASP A 22 -18.14 -0.79 -16.43
C ASP A 22 -19.09 -0.90 -15.22
N PRO A 23 -20.37 -1.23 -15.40
CA PRO A 23 -21.34 -1.40 -14.31
C PRO A 23 -20.97 -2.49 -13.30
N ILE A 24 -19.98 -3.35 -13.56
CA ILE A 24 -19.46 -4.34 -12.60
C ILE A 24 -19.00 -3.69 -11.28
N ILE A 25 -18.55 -2.44 -11.32
CA ILE A 25 -18.23 -1.66 -10.13
C ILE A 25 -19.44 -0.79 -9.78
N SER A 26 -20.13 -1.16 -8.71
CA SER A 26 -21.27 -0.39 -8.18
C SER A 26 -20.87 1.05 -7.84
N ALA A 27 -21.83 1.98 -7.90
CA ALA A 27 -21.59 3.39 -7.57
C ALA A 27 -21.07 3.58 -6.13
N GLU A 28 -21.50 2.72 -5.20
CA GLU A 28 -20.99 2.73 -3.82
C GLU A 28 -19.51 2.34 -3.76
N ASN A 29 -19.13 1.27 -4.46
CA ASN A 29 -17.74 0.80 -4.47
C ASN A 29 -16.82 1.79 -5.20
N ARG A 30 -17.30 2.46 -6.26
CA ARG A 30 -16.57 3.56 -6.91
C ARG A 30 -16.22 4.67 -5.94
N LYS A 31 -17.22 5.16 -5.19
CA LYS A 31 -17.00 6.21 -4.19
C LYS A 31 -15.98 5.80 -3.13
N LYS A 32 -16.04 4.54 -2.66
CA LYS A 32 -15.04 4.02 -1.71
C LYS A 32 -13.64 4.02 -2.30
N ILE A 33 -13.48 3.53 -3.54
CA ILE A 33 -12.17 3.47 -4.20
C ILE A 33 -11.62 4.89 -4.46
N GLU A 34 -12.46 5.82 -4.90
CA GLU A 34 -12.04 7.21 -5.14
C GLU A 34 -11.65 7.93 -3.84
N ALA A 35 -12.37 7.69 -2.74
CA ALA A 35 -12.03 8.24 -1.43
C ALA A 35 -10.67 7.70 -0.94
N GLU A 36 -10.46 6.39 -1.02
CA GLU A 36 -9.19 5.73 -0.66
C GLU A 36 -8.04 6.21 -1.55
N ARG A 37 -8.28 6.36 -2.86
CA ARG A 37 -7.33 6.95 -3.81
C ARG A 37 -6.95 8.37 -3.39
N ALA A 38 -7.91 9.20 -2.97
CA ALA A 38 -7.64 10.57 -2.53
C ALA A 38 -6.81 10.59 -1.23
N ASP A 39 -7.05 9.68 -0.29
CA ASP A 39 -6.26 9.57 0.95
C ASP A 39 -4.83 9.08 0.68
N LEU A 40 -4.63 8.17 -0.26
CA LEU A 40 -3.32 7.75 -0.75
C LEU A 40 -2.60 8.90 -1.47
N LEU A 41 -3.31 9.63 -2.36
CA LEU A 41 -2.77 10.81 -3.02
C LEU A 41 -2.42 11.91 -2.02
N ALA A 42 -3.16 12.08 -0.93
CA ALA A 42 -2.86 13.08 0.09
C ALA A 42 -1.69 12.66 1.01
N GLY A 43 -1.19 11.44 0.88
CA GLY A 43 -0.19 10.88 1.79
C GLY A 43 -0.72 10.62 3.21
N LYS A 44 -2.05 10.67 3.40
CA LYS A 44 -2.70 10.40 4.68
C LYS A 44 -2.72 8.91 5.00
N LYS A 45 -2.86 8.09 3.97
CA LYS A 45 -2.83 6.64 4.07
C LYS A 45 -1.50 6.13 3.53
N ILE A 46 -0.72 5.48 4.39
CA ILE A 46 0.53 4.85 4.02
C ILE A 46 0.31 3.35 4.12
N VAL A 47 0.49 2.63 3.02
CA VAL A 47 0.14 1.19 2.96
C VAL A 47 0.99 0.38 3.94
N TYR A 48 2.27 0.72 4.07
CA TYR A 48 3.22 0.03 4.96
C TYR A 48 3.37 0.77 6.30
N SER A 49 2.25 1.11 6.94
CA SER A 49 2.23 1.65 8.31
C SER A 49 1.71 0.61 9.30
N GLY A 50 2.32 0.54 10.48
CA GLY A 50 1.94 -0.41 11.52
C GLY A 50 0.60 -0.08 12.19
N PRO A 51 -0.02 -1.08 12.86
CA PRO A 51 0.59 -2.35 13.24
C PRO A 51 0.61 -3.38 12.09
N LEU A 52 1.80 -3.87 11.73
CA LEU A 52 1.99 -4.95 10.77
C LEU A 52 2.75 -6.09 11.44
N ALA A 53 2.17 -7.29 11.38
CA ALA A 53 2.80 -8.53 11.78
C ALA A 53 3.03 -9.41 10.54
N ASP A 54 4.07 -10.24 10.59
CA ASP A 54 4.24 -11.29 9.60
C ASP A 54 3.30 -12.49 9.85
N ARG A 55 3.29 -13.43 8.91
CA ARG A 55 2.51 -14.67 9.00
C ARG A 55 2.80 -15.51 10.25
N ASP A 56 3.99 -15.34 10.84
CA ASP A 56 4.45 -16.10 12.00
C ASP A 56 4.08 -15.36 13.31
N GLY A 57 3.35 -14.25 13.21
CA GLY A 57 2.89 -13.44 14.34
C GLY A 57 3.96 -12.51 14.91
N LYS A 58 5.11 -12.36 14.24
CA LYS A 58 6.15 -11.44 14.65
C LYS A 58 5.82 -10.03 14.17
N GLU A 59 5.77 -9.09 15.12
CA GLU A 59 5.60 -7.67 14.80
C GLU A 59 6.78 -7.17 13.94
N ARG A 60 6.44 -6.58 12.78
CA ARG A 60 7.40 -6.01 11.82
C ARG A 60 7.37 -4.50 11.81
N VAL A 61 6.18 -3.91 11.98
CA VAL A 61 6.01 -2.46 12.07
C VAL A 61 5.08 -2.17 13.23
N ALA A 62 5.58 -1.46 14.25
CA ALA A 62 4.80 -1.06 15.40
C ALA A 62 3.72 -0.03 15.02
N ALA A 63 2.66 0.05 15.83
CA ALA A 63 1.58 1.01 15.61
C ALA A 63 2.10 2.46 15.49
N GLY A 64 1.70 3.15 14.42
CA GLY A 64 2.14 4.53 14.15
C GLY A 64 3.55 4.67 13.57
N GLN A 65 4.28 3.57 13.38
CA GLN A 65 5.51 3.58 12.59
C GLN A 65 5.23 3.24 11.12
N GLN A 66 6.08 3.74 10.25
CA GLN A 66 6.09 3.41 8.83
C GLN A 66 7.33 2.56 8.52
N LEU A 67 7.17 1.55 7.66
CA LEU A 67 8.29 0.79 7.15
C LEU A 67 9.24 1.71 6.36
N SER A 68 10.54 1.65 6.68
CA SER A 68 11.53 2.46 5.99
C SER A 68 11.69 2.02 4.53
N ASP A 69 12.06 2.93 3.62
CA ASP A 69 12.29 2.56 2.21
C ASP A 69 13.30 1.41 2.06
N PRO A 70 14.46 1.39 2.76
CA PRO A 70 15.40 0.27 2.69
C PRO A 70 14.80 -1.07 3.15
N ASP A 71 13.92 -1.06 4.16
CA ASP A 71 13.27 -2.27 4.65
C ASP A 71 12.17 -2.75 3.70
N LEU A 72 11.49 -1.81 3.02
CA LEU A 72 10.54 -2.12 1.96
C LEU A 72 11.25 -2.80 0.77
N TRP A 73 12.42 -2.29 0.36
CA TRP A 73 13.26 -2.90 -0.69
C TRP A 73 13.74 -4.31 -0.34
N LYS A 74 13.92 -4.59 0.95
CA LYS A 74 14.40 -5.87 1.48
C LYS A 74 13.26 -6.73 2.05
N MET A 75 12.01 -6.42 1.74
CA MET A 75 10.86 -7.13 2.29
C MET A 75 10.88 -8.60 1.84
N ASP A 76 11.27 -9.48 2.76
CA ASP A 76 11.42 -10.93 2.57
C ASP A 76 10.36 -11.75 3.31
N TRP A 77 9.35 -11.08 3.85
CA TRP A 77 8.30 -11.64 4.68
C TRP A 77 6.92 -11.27 4.14
N PHE A 78 5.91 -11.99 4.62
CA PHE A 78 4.53 -11.80 4.20
C PHE A 78 3.65 -11.53 5.41
N VAL A 79 2.69 -10.62 5.26
CA VAL A 79 1.69 -10.34 6.31
C VAL A 79 0.81 -11.55 6.60
N GLU A 80 0.19 -11.55 7.77
CA GLU A 80 -0.82 -12.54 8.14
C GLU A 80 -1.91 -12.67 7.05
N GLY A 81 -2.29 -13.91 6.73
CA GLY A 81 -3.31 -14.20 5.72
C GLY A 81 -2.78 -14.44 4.30
N VAL A 82 -1.50 -14.17 4.02
CA VAL A 82 -0.90 -14.56 2.74
C VAL A 82 -0.65 -16.06 2.71
N LYS A 83 -1.49 -16.78 1.96
CA LYS A 83 -1.32 -18.20 1.68
C LYS A 83 -0.63 -18.35 0.33
N THR A 84 0.59 -18.87 0.32
CA THR A 84 1.22 -19.29 -0.94
C THR A 84 0.57 -20.60 -1.37
N GLN A 85 -0.01 -20.64 -2.56
CA GLN A 85 -0.50 -21.88 -3.16
C GLN A 85 0.71 -22.78 -3.41
N GLN A 86 0.76 -23.92 -2.73
CA GLN A 86 1.65 -25.04 -3.08
C GLN A 86 0.92 -25.96 -4.04
#